data_AF-A0A661L0E7-F1
#
_entry.id   AF-A0A661L0E7-F1
#
_cell.length_a   1.000
_cell.length_b   1.000
_cell.length_c   1.000
_cell.angle_alpha   90.00
_cell.angle_beta   90.00
_cell.angle_gamma   90.00
#
_symmetry.space_group_name_H-M   'P 1'
#
loop_
_entity.id
_entity.type
_entity.pdbx_description
1 polymer ?
#
loop_
_entity_poly.entity_id
_entity_poly.type
_entity_poly.pdbx_seq_one_letter_code
_entity_poly.pdbx_strand_id
1 'polypeptide(L)'
;GEEYKDFESLSEIDECRSLFHRLMVLDKLLERLTECYPIKNGFIHSKELTFHPLLFNFWSRCFLKLKPCFSGISLGQAKNLFHQLRARSEKPPFQMPGGEDNFLKNFLAYCSDFEPEAVAMLKDTLSLVWQKFQKEYEGVSISYINGRYSKFFTITTSL
;
A
#
# COMPACT_ATOMS: atom_id res chain seq x y z
N GLY A 1 23.57 10.05 -8.71
CA GLY A 1 22.67 10.14 -9.86
C GLY A 1 23.31 9.29 -10.92
N GLU A 2 22.66 8.21 -11.32
CA GLU A 2 23.17 7.42 -12.44
C GLU A 2 22.84 8.19 -13.73
N GLU A 3 23.81 8.24 -14.63
CA GLU A 3 23.69 8.82 -15.97
C GLU A 3 22.60 8.11 -16.78
N TYR A 4 21.96 8.85 -17.68
CA TYR A 4 21.02 8.31 -18.65
C TYR A 4 21.71 7.19 -19.45
N LYS A 5 21.19 5.95 -19.34
CA LYS A 5 21.68 4.78 -20.06
C LYS A 5 20.67 4.39 -21.14
N ASP A 6 21.13 4.20 -22.37
CA ASP A 6 20.31 3.66 -23.45
C ASP A 6 19.99 2.18 -23.20
N PHE A 7 18.83 1.71 -23.67
CA PHE A 7 18.45 0.30 -23.59
C PHE A 7 19.40 -0.55 -24.46
N GLU A 8 20.06 -1.54 -23.84
CA GLU A 8 21.01 -2.43 -24.49
C GLU A 8 20.34 -3.74 -24.98
N SER A 9 19.09 -4.00 -24.58
CA SER A 9 18.35 -5.20 -24.98
C SER A 9 16.82 -5.03 -25.07
N LEU A 10 16.18 -5.91 -25.84
CA LEU A 10 14.71 -5.99 -25.93
C LEU A 10 14.05 -6.32 -24.57
N SER A 11 14.73 -7.08 -23.72
CA SER A 11 14.23 -7.41 -22.37
C SER A 11 14.13 -6.17 -21.47
N GLU A 12 15.06 -5.22 -21.56
CA GLU A 12 14.98 -3.98 -20.78
C GLU A 12 13.80 -3.10 -21.25
N ILE A 13 13.46 -3.13 -22.55
CA ILE A 13 12.28 -2.46 -23.09
C ILE A 13 11.00 -3.09 -22.53
N ASP A 14 10.94 -4.41 -22.45
CA ASP A 14 9.78 -5.12 -21.92
C ASP A 14 9.63 -4.95 -20.41
N GLU A 15 10.72 -4.90 -19.66
CA GLU A 15 10.72 -4.52 -18.24
C GLU A 15 10.22 -3.09 -18.03
N CYS A 16 10.73 -2.14 -18.81
CA CYS A 16 10.30 -0.76 -18.74
C CYS A 16 8.81 -0.62 -19.06
N ARG A 17 8.36 -1.30 -20.12
CA ARG A 17 6.95 -1.39 -20.49
C ARG A 17 6.11 -1.97 -19.36
N SER A 18 6.54 -3.05 -18.72
CA SER A 18 5.86 -3.64 -17.57
C SER A 18 5.74 -2.64 -16.41
N LEU A 19 6.82 -1.91 -16.09
CA LEU A 19 6.79 -0.87 -15.06
C LEU A 19 5.79 0.24 -15.38
N PHE A 20 5.75 0.71 -16.63
CA PHE A 20 4.77 1.71 -17.05
C PHE A 20 3.34 1.22 -16.88
N HIS A 21 3.02 0.00 -17.33
CA HIS A 21 1.67 -0.51 -17.20
C HIS A 21 1.26 -0.73 -15.73
N ARG A 22 2.20 -1.17 -14.86
CA ARG A 22 1.99 -1.25 -13.40
C ARG A 22 1.63 0.10 -12.79
N LEU A 23 2.29 1.17 -13.23
CA LEU A 23 1.95 2.53 -12.81
C LEU A 23 0.56 2.94 -13.29
N MET A 24 0.21 2.65 -14.55
CA MET A 24 -1.10 2.98 -15.10
C MET A 24 -2.25 2.30 -14.35
N VAL A 25 -2.12 1.01 -14.02
CA VAL A 25 -3.19 0.30 -13.28
C VAL A 25 -3.32 0.80 -11.83
N LEU A 26 -2.22 1.19 -11.19
CA LEU A 26 -2.25 1.82 -9.86
C LEU A 26 -2.88 3.21 -9.91
N ASP A 27 -2.54 4.02 -10.91
CA ASP A 27 -3.10 5.35 -11.09
C ASP A 27 -4.62 5.28 -11.31
N LYS A 28 -5.07 4.39 -12.20
CA LYS A 28 -6.50 4.13 -12.43
C LYS A 28 -7.23 3.63 -11.18
N LEU A 29 -6.58 2.78 -10.36
CA LEU A 29 -7.14 2.38 -9.07
C LEU A 29 -7.30 3.58 -8.13
N LEU A 30 -6.27 4.42 -8.01
CA LEU A 30 -6.31 5.60 -7.15
C LEU A 30 -7.37 6.60 -7.62
N GLU A 31 -7.49 6.84 -8.93
CA GLU A 31 -8.57 7.64 -9.54
C GLU A 31 -9.94 7.15 -9.05
N ARG A 32 -10.24 5.86 -9.24
CA ARG A 32 -11.50 5.25 -8.78
C ARG A 32 -11.72 5.39 -7.27
N LEU A 33 -10.69 5.19 -6.46
CA LEU A 33 -10.82 5.36 -5.01
C LEU A 33 -11.12 6.83 -4.64
N THR A 34 -10.56 7.80 -5.37
CA THR A 34 -10.81 9.22 -5.13
C THR A 34 -12.18 9.70 -5.60
N GLU A 35 -12.78 9.05 -6.61
CA GLU A 35 -14.19 9.26 -6.99
C GLU A 35 -15.13 8.88 -5.83
N CYS A 36 -14.87 7.74 -5.18
CA CYS A 36 -15.67 7.28 -4.05
C CYS A 36 -15.34 8.02 -2.73
N TYR A 37 -14.07 8.39 -2.54
CA TYR A 37 -13.56 8.97 -1.29
C TYR A 37 -12.65 10.18 -1.57
N PRO A 38 -13.23 11.38 -1.76
CA PRO A 38 -12.46 12.56 -2.13
C PRO A 38 -11.35 12.90 -1.12
N ILE A 39 -10.16 13.24 -1.63
CA ILE A 39 -9.03 13.68 -0.81
C ILE A 39 -9.30 15.11 -0.33
N LYS A 40 -9.19 15.34 0.99
CA LYS A 40 -9.26 16.69 1.55
C LYS A 40 -7.90 17.40 1.37
N ASN A 41 -7.93 18.66 0.93
CA ASN A 41 -6.76 19.46 0.53
C ASN A 41 -5.59 19.49 1.55
N GLY A 42 -5.83 19.26 2.85
CA GLY A 42 -4.77 19.23 3.87
C GLY A 42 -3.86 17.99 3.86
N PHE A 43 -4.20 16.93 3.12
CA PHE A 43 -3.47 15.66 3.13
C PHE A 43 -2.23 15.65 2.22
N ILE A 44 -2.19 16.49 1.19
CA ILE A 44 -1.20 16.41 0.08
C ILE A 44 0.07 17.24 0.37
N HIS A 45 0.14 17.97 1.50
CA HIS A 45 1.20 18.96 1.72
C HIS A 45 2.55 18.40 2.22
N SER A 46 2.72 17.09 2.41
CA SER A 46 4.05 16.54 2.70
C SER A 46 4.78 16.21 1.39
N LYS A 47 5.94 16.85 1.17
CA LYS A 47 6.86 16.61 0.03
C LYS A 47 7.38 15.15 -0.07
N GLU A 48 7.03 14.30 0.89
CA GLU A 48 7.48 12.91 1.03
C GLU A 48 6.37 11.89 0.76
N LEU A 49 5.16 12.35 0.37
CA LEU A 49 4.02 11.46 0.18
C LEU A 49 4.15 10.68 -1.13
N THR A 50 4.57 9.41 -1.02
CA THR A 50 4.51 8.45 -2.13
C THR A 50 3.13 7.80 -2.20
N PHE A 51 2.88 6.96 -3.22
CA PHE A 51 1.62 6.22 -3.33
C PHE A 51 1.41 5.18 -2.19
N HIS A 52 2.47 4.74 -1.50
CA HIS A 52 2.34 3.73 -0.44
C HIS A 52 1.45 4.21 0.72
N PRO A 53 1.68 5.38 1.34
CA PRO A 53 0.76 5.99 2.30
C PRO A 53 -0.70 6.03 1.83
N LEU A 54 -0.96 6.36 0.56
CA LEU A 54 -2.33 6.41 0.05
C LEU A 54 -3.00 5.04 0.14
N LEU A 55 -2.36 3.99 -0.40
CA LEU A 55 -2.89 2.64 -0.40
C LEU A 55 -3.05 2.10 1.02
N PHE A 56 -2.00 2.14 1.84
CA PHE A 56 -2.06 1.49 3.15
C PHE A 56 -2.84 2.30 4.18
N ASN A 57 -2.93 3.62 4.10
CA ASN A 57 -3.85 4.37 4.96
C ASN A 57 -5.29 3.98 4.63
N PHE A 58 -5.66 3.95 3.35
CA PHE A 58 -6.99 3.55 2.94
C PHE A 58 -7.32 2.12 3.38
N TRP A 59 -6.45 1.17 3.04
CA TRP A 59 -6.64 -0.24 3.37
C TRP A 59 -6.66 -0.48 4.88
N SER A 60 -5.72 0.09 5.65
CA SER A 60 -5.67 -0.12 7.10
C SER A 60 -6.95 0.35 7.80
N ARG A 61 -7.55 1.44 7.31
CA ARG A 61 -8.84 1.91 7.81
C ARG A 61 -9.97 0.94 7.48
N CYS A 62 -10.03 0.44 6.25
CA CYS A 62 -10.98 -0.61 5.87
C CYS A 62 -10.80 -1.87 6.73
N PHE A 63 -9.57 -2.33 6.90
CA PHE A 63 -9.21 -3.50 7.71
C PHE A 63 -9.66 -3.34 9.17
N LEU A 64 -9.42 -2.16 9.75
CA LEU A 64 -9.81 -1.82 11.12
C LEU A 64 -11.30 -1.42 11.26
N LYS A 65 -12.10 -1.55 10.18
CA LYS A 65 -13.52 -1.15 10.15
C LYS A 65 -13.77 0.32 10.51
N LEU A 66 -12.82 1.18 10.19
CA LEU A 66 -12.93 2.64 10.29
C LEU A 66 -13.55 3.20 9.01
N LYS A 67 -14.05 4.45 9.06
CA LYS A 67 -14.51 5.15 7.86
C LYS A 67 -13.38 5.21 6.81
N PRO A 68 -13.56 4.67 5.58
CA PRO A 68 -12.52 4.71 4.57
C PRO A 68 -12.18 6.16 4.18
N CYS A 69 -10.88 6.46 4.16
CA CYS A 69 -10.29 7.69 3.61
C CYS A 69 -8.77 7.52 3.54
N PHE A 70 -8.07 8.51 3.00
CA PHE A 70 -6.61 8.47 2.84
C PHE A 70 -5.84 8.96 4.08
N SER A 71 -6.53 9.50 5.09
CA SER A 71 -5.89 9.98 6.31
C SER A 71 -5.21 8.85 7.08
N GLY A 72 -4.11 9.16 7.75
CA GLY A 72 -3.42 8.21 8.61
C GLY A 72 -4.29 7.64 9.74
N ILE A 73 -3.75 6.63 10.41
CA ILE A 73 -4.35 6.00 11.60
C ILE A 73 -3.60 6.44 12.86
N SER A 74 -4.23 6.39 14.03
CA SER A 74 -3.53 6.71 15.29
C SER A 74 -2.50 5.64 15.65
N LEU A 75 -1.57 5.95 16.58
CA LEU A 75 -0.59 4.96 17.04
C LEU A 75 -1.26 3.71 17.64
N GLY A 76 -2.34 3.89 18.41
CA GLY A 76 -3.12 2.78 18.96
C GLY A 76 -3.78 1.92 17.88
N GLN A 77 -4.29 2.56 16.82
CA GLN A 77 -4.85 1.86 15.65
C GLN A 77 -3.79 1.10 14.87
N ALA A 78 -2.59 1.67 14.68
CA ALA A 78 -1.47 0.98 14.05
C ALA A 78 -1.04 -0.26 14.85
N LYS A 79 -0.92 -0.16 16.18
CA LYS A 79 -0.64 -1.32 17.02
C LYS A 79 -1.73 -2.39 16.90
N ASN A 80 -3.01 -2.00 16.92
CA ASN A 80 -4.14 -2.91 16.73
C ASN A 80 -4.09 -3.61 15.35
N LEU A 81 -3.77 -2.87 14.29
CA LEU A 81 -3.60 -3.40 12.94
C LEU A 81 -2.58 -4.54 12.93
N PHE A 82 -1.38 -4.32 13.47
CA PHE A 82 -0.34 -5.36 13.51
C PHE A 82 -0.68 -6.53 14.42
N HIS A 83 -1.37 -6.29 15.55
CA HIS A 83 -1.85 -7.40 16.39
C HIS A 83 -2.81 -8.32 15.64
N GLN A 84 -3.72 -7.74 14.84
CA GLN A 84 -4.66 -8.51 14.02
C GLN A 84 -3.98 -9.18 12.83
N LEU A 85 -3.17 -8.44 12.06
CA LEU A 85 -2.46 -8.96 10.89
C LEU A 85 -1.54 -10.13 11.25
N ARG A 86 -0.87 -10.06 12.40
CA ARG A 86 0.10 -11.07 12.80
C ARG A 86 -0.53 -12.28 13.47
N ALA A 87 -1.86 -12.33 13.61
CA ALA A 87 -2.56 -13.34 14.40
C ALA A 87 -1.90 -13.57 15.78
N ARG A 88 -1.39 -12.49 16.40
CA ARG A 88 -0.62 -12.52 17.66
C ARG A 88 0.67 -13.35 17.64
N SER A 89 1.30 -13.54 16.49
CA SER A 89 2.64 -14.15 16.39
C SER A 89 3.62 -13.49 17.36
N GLU A 90 4.30 -14.31 18.16
CA GLU A 90 5.12 -13.87 19.30
C GLU A 90 6.59 -13.64 18.93
N LYS A 91 7.05 -14.18 17.79
CA LYS A 91 8.47 -14.13 17.39
C LYS A 91 8.64 -13.73 15.93
N PRO A 92 9.71 -12.98 15.60
CA PRO A 92 10.07 -12.69 14.23
C PRO A 92 10.59 -13.95 13.49
N PRO A 93 10.42 -14.06 12.15
CA PRO A 93 9.67 -13.14 11.31
C PRO A 93 8.16 -13.23 11.59
N PHE A 94 7.56 -12.08 11.92
CA PHE A 94 6.16 -11.98 12.27
C PHE A 94 5.33 -12.26 11.03
N GLN A 95 4.79 -13.48 10.97
CA GLN A 95 3.93 -13.91 9.88
C GLN A 95 2.68 -13.01 9.80
N MET A 96 2.19 -12.74 8.60
CA MET A 96 0.96 -11.95 8.38
C MET A 96 -0.07 -12.79 7.61
N PRO A 97 -0.54 -13.92 8.19
CA PRO A 97 -1.36 -14.88 7.46
C PRO A 97 -2.66 -14.25 6.96
N GLY A 98 -2.97 -14.44 5.66
CA GLY A 98 -4.17 -13.89 5.02
C GLY A 98 -4.17 -12.37 4.82
N GLY A 99 -3.09 -11.68 5.18
CA GLY A 99 -2.97 -10.23 4.99
C GLY A 99 -2.97 -9.84 3.51
N GLU A 100 -2.23 -10.58 2.67
CA GLU A 100 -2.17 -10.34 1.23
C GLU A 100 -3.55 -10.52 0.58
N ASP A 101 -4.21 -11.65 0.84
CA ASP A 101 -5.55 -11.93 0.29
C ASP A 101 -6.56 -10.86 0.69
N ASN A 102 -6.50 -10.39 1.95
CA ASN A 102 -7.35 -9.30 2.40
C ASN A 102 -7.05 -7.98 1.68
N PHE A 103 -5.76 -7.65 1.53
CA PHE A 103 -5.29 -6.45 0.83
C PHE A 103 -5.76 -6.44 -0.64
N LEU A 104 -5.51 -7.54 -1.35
CA LEU A 104 -5.94 -7.72 -2.74
C LEU A 104 -7.47 -7.63 -2.85
N LYS A 105 -8.21 -8.39 -2.03
CA LYS A 105 -9.67 -8.40 -2.05
C LYS A 105 -10.26 -7.01 -1.79
N ASN A 106 -9.64 -6.21 -0.92
CA ASN A 106 -10.12 -4.87 -0.62
C ASN A 106 -10.07 -3.95 -1.83
N PHE A 107 -8.98 -3.96 -2.59
CA PHE A 107 -8.83 -3.09 -3.76
C PHE A 107 -9.56 -3.61 -4.99
N LEU A 108 -9.50 -4.92 -5.24
CA LEU A 108 -10.17 -5.53 -6.40
C LEU A 108 -11.69 -5.36 -6.36
N ALA A 109 -12.28 -5.15 -5.17
CA ALA A 109 -13.70 -4.83 -5.02
C ALA A 109 -14.11 -3.50 -5.71
N TYR A 110 -13.17 -2.60 -6.00
CA TYR A 110 -13.42 -1.31 -6.67
C TYR A 110 -13.22 -1.38 -8.20
N CYS A 111 -12.79 -2.52 -8.73
CA CYS A 111 -12.35 -2.68 -10.11
C CYS A 111 -13.25 -3.63 -10.91
N SER A 112 -14.54 -3.76 -10.56
CA SER A 112 -15.47 -4.68 -11.22
C SER A 112 -15.72 -4.36 -12.70
N ASP A 113 -15.47 -3.12 -13.11
CA ASP A 113 -15.61 -2.59 -14.46
C ASP A 113 -14.26 -2.49 -15.21
N PHE A 114 -13.18 -2.99 -14.62
CA PHE A 114 -11.88 -3.01 -15.29
C PHE A 114 -11.79 -4.23 -16.21
N GLU A 115 -11.06 -4.06 -17.32
CA GLU A 115 -10.76 -5.16 -18.23
C GLU A 115 -10.00 -6.28 -17.50
N PRO A 116 -10.24 -7.57 -17.83
CA PRO A 116 -9.63 -8.71 -17.13
C PRO A 116 -8.09 -8.66 -17.08
N GLU A 117 -7.45 -8.20 -18.16
CA GLU A 117 -6.00 -8.05 -18.23
C GLU A 117 -5.50 -6.97 -17.27
N ALA A 118 -6.20 -5.83 -17.19
CA ALA A 118 -5.88 -4.77 -16.24
C ALA A 118 -6.07 -5.22 -14.79
N VAL A 119 -7.10 -6.04 -14.52
CA VAL A 119 -7.33 -6.65 -13.20
C VAL A 119 -6.20 -7.61 -12.82
N ALA A 120 -5.77 -8.48 -13.74
CA ALA A 120 -4.67 -9.41 -13.50
C ALA A 120 -3.37 -8.65 -13.20
N MET A 121 -3.05 -7.63 -14.00
CA MET A 121 -1.87 -6.80 -13.79
C MET A 121 -1.94 -6.01 -12.49
N LEU A 122 -3.10 -5.47 -12.13
CA LEU A 122 -3.30 -4.78 -10.86
C LEU A 122 -3.08 -5.72 -9.68
N LYS A 123 -3.61 -6.95 -9.76
CA LYS A 123 -3.41 -7.99 -8.74
C LYS A 123 -1.92 -8.26 -8.52
N ASP A 124 -1.17 -8.51 -9.59
CA ASP A 124 0.27 -8.76 -9.51
C ASP A 124 1.02 -7.54 -8.93
N THR A 125 0.61 -6.33 -9.33
CA THR A 125 1.20 -5.10 -8.83
C THR A 125 0.96 -4.91 -7.33
N LEU A 126 -0.27 -5.13 -6.87
CA LEU A 126 -0.64 -5.04 -5.46
C LEU A 126 0.04 -6.12 -4.62
N SER A 127 0.20 -7.34 -5.14
CA SER A 127 0.98 -8.41 -4.50
C SER A 127 2.44 -7.98 -4.28
N LEU A 128 3.08 -7.37 -5.27
CA LEU A 128 4.45 -6.85 -5.12
C LEU A 128 4.53 -5.73 -4.08
N VAL A 129 3.54 -4.84 -4.04
CA VAL A 129 3.44 -3.78 -3.02
C VAL A 129 3.26 -4.38 -1.62
N TRP A 130 2.42 -5.42 -1.48
CA TRP A 130 2.23 -6.15 -0.24
C TRP A 130 3.51 -6.83 0.24
N GLN A 131 4.21 -7.54 -0.65
CA GLN A 131 5.47 -8.22 -0.30
C GLN A 131 6.53 -7.24 0.22
N LYS A 132 6.62 -6.04 -0.37
CA LYS A 132 7.50 -4.98 0.14
C LYS A 132 7.10 -4.53 1.54
N PHE A 133 5.80 -4.37 1.80
CA PHE A 133 5.29 -4.05 3.14
C PHE A 133 5.61 -5.16 4.14
N GLN A 134 5.33 -6.42 3.80
CA GLN A 134 5.59 -7.55 4.67
C GLN A 134 7.07 -7.63 5.03
N LYS A 135 7.96 -7.54 4.05
CA LYS A 135 9.42 -7.56 4.25
C LYS A 135 9.90 -6.42 5.16
N GLU A 136 9.31 -5.23 5.03
CA GLU A 136 9.65 -4.09 5.88
C GLU A 136 9.30 -4.34 7.36
N TYR A 137 8.18 -5.00 7.63
CA TYR A 137 7.64 -5.11 8.99
C TYR A 137 7.72 -6.51 9.61
N GLU A 138 8.11 -7.56 8.89
CA GLU A 138 8.23 -8.92 9.45
C GLU A 138 9.29 -9.02 10.55
N GLY A 139 10.33 -8.18 10.53
CA GLY A 139 11.36 -8.11 11.58
C GLY A 139 11.06 -7.11 12.70
N VAL A 140 10.00 -6.30 12.58
CA VAL A 140 9.78 -5.13 13.45
C VAL A 140 8.81 -5.45 14.57
N SER A 141 9.25 -5.39 15.84
CA SER A 141 8.34 -5.53 16.98
C SER A 141 7.32 -4.39 17.03
N ILE A 142 6.11 -4.69 17.52
CA ILE A 142 5.03 -3.71 17.70
C ILE A 142 5.47 -2.56 18.63
N SER A 143 6.38 -2.81 19.57
CA SER A 143 6.95 -1.78 20.45
C SER A 143 7.76 -0.72 19.71
N TYR A 144 8.34 -1.06 18.55
CA TYR A 144 9.16 -0.15 17.74
C TYR A 144 8.35 0.62 16.70
N ILE A 145 7.07 0.28 16.51
CA ILE A 145 6.16 1.05 15.65
C ILE A 145 5.96 2.42 16.28
N ASN A 146 6.47 3.46 15.61
CA ASN A 146 6.33 4.85 16.04
C ASN A 146 6.05 5.76 14.84
N GLY A 147 5.47 6.93 15.11
CA GLY A 147 4.99 7.81 14.04
C GLY A 147 6.05 8.56 13.25
N ARG A 148 7.33 8.41 13.59
CA ARG A 148 8.42 9.17 12.96
C ARG A 148 8.91 8.55 11.65
N TYR A 149 8.77 7.23 11.49
CA TYR A 149 9.27 6.51 10.32
C TYR A 149 8.37 5.34 9.96
N SER A 150 7.37 5.59 9.11
CA SER A 150 6.57 4.55 8.50
C SER A 150 6.43 4.85 7.01
N LYS A 151 7.19 4.09 6.20
CA LYS A 151 7.23 4.24 4.74
C LYS A 151 5.89 3.95 4.08
N PHE A 152 5.10 3.06 4.69
CA PHE A 152 3.88 2.55 4.09
C PHE A 152 2.62 3.24 4.58
N PHE A 153 2.54 3.71 5.83
CA PHE A 153 1.32 4.36 6.34
C PHE A 153 1.65 5.50 7.28
N THR A 154 0.77 6.48 7.37
CA THR A 154 0.94 7.64 8.25
C THR A 154 0.36 7.33 9.63
N ILE A 155 1.14 7.54 10.67
CA ILE A 155 0.65 7.53 12.04
C ILE A 155 0.34 8.97 12.45
N THR A 156 -0.93 9.25 12.75
CA THR A 156 -1.32 10.54 13.32
C THR A 156 -0.93 10.57 14.79
N THR A 157 -0.11 11.56 15.15
CA THR A 157 0.05 11.95 16.54
C THR A 157 -1.20 12.73 16.91
N SER A 158 -2.01 12.20 17.82
CA SER A 158 -2.96 13.05 18.54
C SER A 158 -2.12 14.10 19.27
N LEU A 159 -2.29 15.38 18.93
CA LEU A 159 -1.91 16.48 19.81
C LEU A 159 -2.84 16.47 21.02
#